data_AF-A0A914N4G1-F1
#
_entry.id   AF-A0A914N4G1-F1
#
_cell.length_a   1.000
_cell.length_b   1.000
_cell.length_c   1.000
_cell.angle_alpha   90.00
_cell.angle_beta   90.00
_cell.angle_gamma   90.00
#
_symmetry.space_group_name_H-M   'P 1'
#
loop_
_entity.id
_entity.type
_entity.pdbx_description
1 polymer ?
#
loop_
_entity_poly.entity_id
_entity_poly.type
_entity_poly.pdbx_seq_one_letter_code
_entity_poly.pdbx_strand_id
1 'polypeptide(L)'
;MLKFFYTGMVSDEKMKSYVDGIFVISHKYQVEALKCLCEHFMCSNIDNESMVKCCEIINLYGAPTLEKACTDYIRFNGRSFLKSKEWEEIKNNYPNLFYRFLENIVENLGN
;
A
#
# COMPACT_ATOMS: atom_id res chain seq x y z
N MET A 1 16.43 -9.37 -4.17
CA MET A 1 16.24 -9.32 -5.63
C MET A 1 17.11 -10.32 -6.40
N LEU A 2 18.45 -10.36 -6.26
CA LEU A 2 19.29 -11.31 -7.05
C LEU A 2 18.82 -12.76 -6.96
N LYS A 3 18.55 -13.27 -5.74
CA LYS A 3 18.00 -14.62 -5.56
C LYS A 3 16.69 -14.84 -6.34
N PHE A 4 15.80 -13.84 -6.40
CA PHE A 4 14.55 -13.95 -7.15
C PHE A 4 14.79 -14.10 -8.66
N PHE A 5 15.79 -13.43 -9.24
CA PHE A 5 16.11 -13.64 -10.66
C PHE A 5 16.58 -15.06 -10.96
N TYR A 6 17.24 -15.72 -10.02
CA TYR A 6 17.72 -17.10 -10.19
C TYR A 6 16.71 -18.16 -9.76
N THR A 7 15.83 -17.88 -8.79
CA THR A 7 14.93 -18.89 -8.20
C THR A 7 13.46 -18.61 -8.42
N GLY A 8 13.08 -17.43 -8.93
CA GLY A 8 11.68 -17.01 -9.06
C GLY A 8 10.92 -16.87 -7.74
N MET A 9 11.62 -16.91 -6.60
CA MET A 9 11.00 -17.01 -5.27
C MET A 9 11.57 -15.98 -4.30
N VAL A 10 10.70 -15.42 -3.47
CA VAL A 10 11.06 -14.65 -2.26
C VAL A 10 10.45 -15.38 -1.07
N SER A 11 11.22 -15.54 0.00
CA SER A 11 10.72 -16.15 1.24
C SER A 11 9.76 -15.21 1.96
N ASP A 12 8.70 -15.75 2.57
CA ASP A 12 7.66 -14.98 3.25
C ASP A 12 8.20 -14.06 4.35
N GLU A 13 9.23 -14.51 5.09
CA GLU A 13 9.91 -13.68 6.10
C GLU A 13 10.51 -12.41 5.49
N LYS A 14 11.10 -12.53 4.30
CA LYS A 14 11.71 -11.37 3.61
C LYS A 14 10.65 -10.46 3.02
N MET A 15 9.53 -11.01 2.57
CA MET A 15 8.38 -10.21 2.19
C MET A 15 7.88 -9.42 3.41
N LYS A 16 7.57 -10.08 4.53
CA LYS A 16 7.11 -9.41 5.76
C LYS A 16 8.00 -8.25 6.21
N SER A 17 9.32 -8.45 6.21
CA SER A 17 10.25 -7.44 6.72
C SER A 17 10.64 -6.34 5.72
N TYR A 18 10.57 -6.60 4.41
CA TYR A 18 11.15 -5.72 3.39
C TYR A 18 10.26 -5.52 2.16
N VAL A 19 8.94 -5.75 2.27
CA VAL A 19 8.02 -5.68 1.12
C VAL A 19 8.08 -4.33 0.41
N ASP A 20 8.23 -3.24 1.16
CA ASP A 20 8.39 -1.86 0.68
C ASP A 20 9.65 -1.70 -0.18
N GLY A 21 10.81 -2.09 0.34
CA GLY A 21 12.07 -2.05 -0.39
C GLY A 21 12.04 -2.97 -1.61
N ILE A 22 11.44 -4.16 -1.49
CA ILE A 22 11.32 -5.10 -2.61
C ILE A 22 10.42 -4.52 -3.69
N PHE A 23 9.32 -3.83 -3.34
CA PHE A 23 8.46 -3.14 -4.29
C PHE A 23 9.19 -2.01 -5.03
N VAL A 24 9.91 -1.15 -4.29
CA VAL A 24 10.68 -0.04 -4.89
C VAL A 24 11.69 -0.58 -5.91
N ILE A 25 12.42 -1.62 -5.52
CA ILE A 25 13.44 -2.22 -6.39
C ILE A 25 12.74 -2.94 -7.56
N SER A 26 11.65 -3.70 -7.35
CA SER A 26 10.93 -4.37 -8.44
C SER A 26 10.37 -3.38 -9.45
N HIS A 27 9.83 -2.25 -9.00
CA HIS A 27 9.42 -1.14 -9.86
C HIS A 27 10.61 -0.55 -10.63
N LYS A 28 11.73 -0.25 -9.95
CA LYS A 28 12.94 0.32 -10.56
C LYS A 28 13.52 -0.56 -11.67
N TYR A 29 13.53 -1.88 -11.48
CA TYR A 29 14.05 -2.84 -12.46
C TYR A 29 12.95 -3.45 -13.36
N GLN A 30 11.72 -2.91 -13.31
CA GLN A 30 10.58 -3.32 -14.13
C GLN A 30 10.28 -4.83 -14.07
N VAL A 31 10.45 -5.42 -12.87
CA VAL A 31 10.16 -6.84 -12.63
C VAL A 31 8.68 -6.97 -12.23
N GLU A 32 7.79 -6.92 -13.21
CA GLU A 32 6.35 -6.81 -12.97
C GLU A 32 5.78 -7.95 -12.12
N ALA A 33 6.23 -9.19 -12.33
CA ALA A 33 5.79 -10.33 -11.53
C ALA A 33 6.08 -10.16 -10.03
N LEU A 34 7.24 -9.57 -9.70
CA LEU A 34 7.62 -9.31 -8.30
C LEU A 34 6.87 -8.11 -7.74
N LYS A 35 6.63 -7.09 -8.56
CA LYS A 35 5.81 -5.93 -8.19
C LYS A 35 4.38 -6.36 -7.83
N CYS A 36 3.73 -7.15 -8.68
CA CYS A 36 2.39 -7.70 -8.41
C CYS A 36 2.36 -8.57 -7.15
N LEU A 37 3.41 -9.39 -6.93
CA LEU A 37 3.52 -10.20 -5.72
C LEU A 37 3.60 -9.32 -4.46
N CYS A 38 4.41 -8.27 -4.49
CA CYS A 38 4.51 -7.30 -3.40
C CYS A 38 3.19 -6.58 -3.17
N GLU A 39 2.52 -6.13 -4.23
CA GLU A 39 1.24 -5.43 -4.13
C GLU A 39 0.18 -6.32 -3.47
N HIS A 40 0.05 -7.57 -3.92
CA HIS A 40 -0.88 -8.54 -3.33
C HIS A 40 -0.56 -8.85 -1.85
N PHE A 41 0.73 -8.95 -1.52
CA PHE A 41 1.18 -9.17 -0.16
C PHE A 41 0.84 -7.98 0.74
N MET A 42 1.08 -6.75 0.28
CA MET A 42 0.72 -5.53 1.01
C MET A 42 -0.80 -5.44 1.21
N CYS A 43 -1.60 -5.66 0.16
CA CYS A 43 -3.06 -5.65 0.26
C CYS A 43 -3.61 -6.61 1.32
N SER A 44 -2.94 -7.75 1.52
CA SER A 44 -3.35 -8.79 2.48
C SER A 44 -2.90 -8.53 3.91
N ASN A 45 -1.92 -7.63 4.12
CA ASN A 45 -1.30 -7.34 5.42
C ASN A 45 -1.39 -5.85 5.79
N ILE A 46 -2.50 -5.20 5.43
CA ILE A 46 -2.73 -3.80 5.80
C ILE A 46 -3.02 -3.70 7.31
N ASP A 47 -2.25 -2.87 7.98
CA ASP A 47 -2.41 -2.44 9.37
C ASP A 47 -2.18 -0.92 9.45
N ASN A 48 -2.30 -0.33 10.64
CA ASN A 48 -2.16 1.12 10.79
C ASN A 48 -0.77 1.64 10.37
N GLU A 49 0.30 0.95 10.76
CA GLU A 49 1.68 1.37 10.49
C GLU A 49 2.03 1.13 9.00
N SER A 50 1.60 -0.01 8.46
CA SER A 50 1.80 -0.37 7.06
C SER A 50 0.97 0.51 6.12
N MET A 51 -0.15 1.09 6.59
CA MET A 51 -0.94 2.04 5.81
C MET A 51 -0.13 3.26 5.38
N VAL A 52 0.69 3.85 6.27
CA VAL A 52 1.50 5.03 5.95
C VAL A 52 2.49 4.70 4.82
N LYS A 53 3.14 3.54 4.92
CA LYS A 53 4.08 3.05 3.89
C LYS A 53 3.37 2.73 2.57
N CYS A 54 2.17 2.14 2.63
CA CYS A 54 1.36 1.89 1.44
C CYS A 54 0.99 3.21 0.74
N CYS A 55 0.62 4.24 1.51
CA CYS A 55 0.33 5.57 1.00
C CYS A 55 1.54 6.20 0.31
N GLU A 56 2.73 6.09 0.90
CA GLU A 56 3.98 6.52 0.28
C GLU A 56 4.20 5.84 -1.09
N ILE A 57 4.01 4.52 -1.14
CA ILE A 57 4.17 3.74 -2.37
C ILE A 57 3.15 4.14 -3.43
N ILE A 58 1.87 4.29 -3.07
CA ILE A 58 0.82 4.73 -3.99
C ILE A 58 1.15 6.11 -4.56
N ASN A 59 1.58 7.04 -3.69
CA ASN A 59 1.89 8.40 -4.08
C ASN A 59 3.11 8.49 -5.01
N LEU A 60 4.15 7.68 -4.78
CA LEU A 60 5.39 7.71 -5.56
C LEU A 60 5.32 6.92 -6.87
N TYR A 61 4.72 5.73 -6.85
CA TYR A 61 4.82 4.77 -7.95
C TYR A 61 3.50 4.52 -8.67
N GLY A 62 2.36 4.94 -8.10
CA GLY A 62 1.03 4.65 -8.63
C GLY A 62 0.70 3.16 -8.52
N ALA A 63 -0.12 2.82 -7.52
CA ALA A 63 -0.50 1.44 -7.21
C ALA A 63 -2.02 1.35 -7.03
N PRO A 64 -2.81 1.30 -8.12
CA PRO A 64 -4.27 1.41 -8.03
C PRO A 64 -4.94 0.25 -7.28
N THR A 65 -4.37 -0.96 -7.36
CA THR A 65 -4.86 -2.12 -6.61
C THR A 65 -4.64 -1.92 -5.11
N LEU A 66 -3.45 -1.45 -4.74
CA LEU A 66 -3.12 -1.14 -3.35
C LEU A 66 -3.96 0.03 -2.82
N GLU A 67 -4.17 1.06 -3.62
CA GLU A 67 -5.00 2.22 -3.27
C GLU A 67 -6.44 1.81 -2.96
N LYS A 68 -7.02 0.93 -3.77
CA LYS A 68 -8.34 0.36 -3.52
C LYS A 68 -8.37 -0.42 -2.20
N ALA A 69 -7.39 -1.30 -1.96
CA ALA A 69 -7.30 -2.06 -0.72
C ALA A 69 -7.15 -1.17 0.53
N CYS A 70 -6.34 -0.10 0.44
CA CYS A 70 -6.22 0.91 1.49
C CYS A 70 -7.56 1.61 1.75
N THR A 71 -8.27 2.00 0.69
CA THR A 71 -9.60 2.63 0.80
C THR A 71 -10.60 1.70 1.48
N ASP A 72 -10.63 0.42 1.09
CA ASP A 72 -11.49 -0.59 1.69
C ASP A 72 -11.15 -0.79 3.17
N TYR A 73 -9.87 -0.85 3.53
CA TYR A 73 -9.44 -0.93 4.94
C TYR A 73 -9.91 0.27 5.75
N ILE A 74 -9.77 1.49 5.23
CA ILE A 74 -10.27 2.72 5.89
C ILE A 74 -11.78 2.64 6.07
N ARG A 75 -12.52 2.09 5.11
CA ARG A 75 -13.98 1.93 5.23
C ARG A 75 -14.35 0.96 6.36
N PHE A 76 -13.68 -0.18 6.46
CA PHE A 76 -13.99 -1.20 7.49
C PHE A 76 -13.51 -0.79 8.89
N ASN A 77 -12.35 -0.13 8.99
CA ASN A 77 -11.70 0.23 10.26
C ASN A 77 -11.75 1.73 10.59
N GLY A 78 -12.49 2.53 9.82
CA GLY A 78 -12.40 3.99 9.84
C GLY A 78 -12.67 4.64 11.20
N ARG A 79 -13.52 4.05 12.05
CA ARG A 79 -13.81 4.65 13.36
C ARG A 79 -12.58 4.75 14.28
N SER A 80 -11.70 3.75 14.24
CA SER A 80 -10.46 3.75 15.02
C SER A 80 -9.32 4.39 14.24
N PHE A 81 -9.22 4.09 12.93
CA PHE A 81 -8.14 4.59 12.09
C PHE A 81 -8.18 6.11 11.89
N LEU A 82 -9.36 6.71 11.69
CA LEU A 82 -9.48 8.17 11.50
C LEU A 82 -9.05 9.00 12.72
N LYS A 83 -8.90 8.38 13.89
CA LYS A 83 -8.41 9.02 15.13
C LYS A 83 -6.93 8.74 15.40
N SER A 84 -6.30 7.93 14.56
CA SER A 84 -4.94 7.46 14.75
C SER A 84 -3.93 8.52 14.29
N LYS A 85 -2.68 8.41 14.76
CA LYS A 85 -1.63 9.37 14.39
C LYS A 85 -1.22 9.19 12.92
N GLU A 86 -1.30 7.97 12.44
CA GLU A 86 -1.02 7.55 11.08
C GLU A 86 -1.96 8.23 10.08
N TRP A 87 -3.23 8.44 10.46
CA TRP A 87 -4.16 9.19 9.61
C TRP A 87 -3.82 10.68 9.50
N GLU A 88 -3.44 11.33 10.61
CA GLU A 88 -2.96 12.71 10.57
C GLU A 88 -1.63 12.82 9.81
N GLU A 89 -0.76 11.82 9.89
CA GLU A 89 0.47 11.75 9.09
C GLU A 89 0.18 11.68 7.59
N ILE A 90 -0.75 10.81 7.17
CA ILE A 90 -1.16 10.69 5.76
C ILE A 90 -1.73 12.01 5.25
N LYS A 91 -2.57 12.67 6.05
CA LYS A 91 -3.17 13.97 5.71
C LYS A 91 -2.12 15.07 5.52
N ASN A 92 -1.08 15.10 6.37
CA ASN A 92 -0.04 16.13 6.30
C ASN A 92 0.99 15.86 5.20
N ASN A 93 1.39 14.60 5.02
CA ASN A 93 2.46 14.22 4.09
C ASN A 93 1.94 14.01 2.66
N TYR A 94 0.69 13.55 2.51
CA TYR A 94 0.11 13.17 1.22
C TYR A 94 -1.30 13.77 1.02
N PRO A 95 -1.44 15.11 1.02
CA PRO A 95 -2.75 15.77 0.98
C PRO A 95 -3.57 15.39 -0.27
N ASN A 96 -2.94 15.29 -1.44
CA ASN A 96 -3.65 14.89 -2.67
C ASN A 96 -4.19 13.47 -2.59
N LEU A 97 -3.42 12.53 -2.03
CA LEU A 97 -3.87 11.15 -1.85
C LEU A 97 -4.98 11.05 -0.82
N PHE A 98 -4.88 11.82 0.26
CA PHE A 98 -5.94 11.94 1.26
C PHE A 98 -7.27 12.40 0.65
N TYR A 99 -7.26 13.44 -0.20
CA TYR A 99 -8.47 13.89 -0.89
C TYR A 99 -9.06 12.79 -1.79
N ARG A 100 -8.23 12.06 -2.55
CA ARG A 100 -8.69 10.93 -3.38
C ARG A 100 -9.34 9.83 -2.54
N PHE A 101 -8.79 9.51 -1.36
CA PHE A 101 -9.44 8.57 -0.46
C PHE A 101 -10.81 9.08 0.02
N LEU A 102 -10.92 10.36 0.38
CA LEU A 102 -12.21 10.92 0.80
C LEU A 102 -13.24 10.91 -0.33
N GLU A 103 -12.86 11.30 -1.55
CA GLU A 103 -13.74 11.24 -2.72
C GLU A 103 -14.24 9.82 -2.95
N ASN A 104 -13.33 8.83 -2.98
CA ASN A 104 -13.69 7.42 -3.14
C ASN A 104 -14.61 6.92 -2.02
N ILE A 105 -14.38 7.33 -0.76
CA ILE A 105 -15.23 6.91 0.36
C ILE A 105 -16.63 7.51 0.24
N VAL A 106 -16.74 8.79 -0.14
CA VAL A 106 -18.02 9.49 -0.28
C VAL A 106 -18.84 8.94 -1.45
N GLU A 107 -18.22 8.71 -2.60
CA GLU A 107 -18.90 8.13 -3.78
C GLU A 107 -19.48 6.73 -3.48
N ASN A 108 -18.79 5.93 -2.67
CA ASN A 108 -19.24 4.59 -2.30
C ASN A 108 -20.24 4.55 -1.13
N LEU A 109 -20.54 5.70 -0.49
CA LEU A 109 -21.61 5.82 0.51
C LEU A 109 -22.96 6.23 -0.12
N GLY A 110 -22.94 6.78 -1.34
CA GLY A 110 -24.13 7.19 -2.08
C GLY A 110 -24.78 6.08 -2.92
N ASN A 111 -24.16 4.91 -3.00
CA ASN A 111 -24.67 3.69 -3.66
C ASN A 111 -25.05 2.62 -2.62
#